data_AF-A0AAV5GY89-F1
#
_entry.id   AF-A0AAV5GY89-F1
#
_cell.length_a   1.000
_cell.length_b   1.000
_cell.length_c   1.000
_cell.angle_alpha   90.00
_cell.angle_beta   90.00
_cell.angle_gamma   90.00
#
_symmetry.space_group_name_H-M   'P 1'
#
loop_
_entity.id
_entity.type
_entity.pdbx_description
1 polymer ?
#
loop_
_entity_poly.entity_id
_entity_poly.type
_entity_poly.pdbx_seq_one_letter_code
_entity_poly.pdbx_strand_id
1 'polypeptide(L)'
;MMLESVTRFVFGNIGSPLSTKKIADTMTSDGRKIDVKTVEKYLRALMESFIIYQAIRYNVKGKQYLKTLEKYYVVDIGMRYMLLGSRSTDVGHILENVVYLELLRRGYEVYVGKIDDLEVDFVTMEPKKTVYYQVAASVRDETTLKRELAPLQKITDHYPKLILTLDEDPEADYDGIRRINVLDWLVGINE
;
A
#
# COMPACT_ATOMS: atom_id res chain seq x y z
N MET A 1 25.62 -3.50 7.29
CA MET A 1 25.37 -3.48 8.76
C MET A 1 24.01 -4.09 9.08
N MET A 2 23.65 -4.37 10.35
CA MET A 2 22.35 -4.98 10.68
C MET A 2 21.15 -4.09 10.30
N LEU A 3 21.23 -2.78 10.59
CA LEU A 3 20.25 -1.78 10.14
C LEU A 3 20.04 -1.85 8.63
N GLU A 4 21.13 -1.82 7.86
CA GLU A 4 21.08 -1.90 6.40
C GLU A 4 20.38 -3.17 5.89
N SER A 5 20.58 -4.33 6.55
CA SER A 5 19.88 -5.57 6.19
C SER A 5 18.39 -5.48 6.43
N VAL A 6 17.96 -4.89 7.56
CA VAL A 6 16.54 -4.63 7.83
C VAL A 6 15.96 -3.64 6.83
N THR A 7 16.66 -2.54 6.52
CA THR A 7 16.22 -1.56 5.52
C THR A 7 16.07 -2.20 4.15
N ARG A 8 17.04 -2.99 3.70
CA ARG A 8 16.99 -3.75 2.44
C ARG A 8 15.78 -4.68 2.40
N PHE A 9 15.50 -5.37 3.50
CA PHE A 9 14.35 -6.27 3.59
C PHE A 9 13.03 -5.51 3.47
N VAL A 10 12.85 -4.43 4.23
CA VAL A 10 11.63 -3.61 4.20
C VAL A 10 11.42 -3.00 2.82
N PHE A 11 12.48 -2.44 2.23
CA PHE A 11 12.46 -1.88 0.88
C PHE A 11 12.12 -2.95 -0.17
N GLY A 12 12.56 -4.20 0.03
CA GLY A 12 12.25 -5.32 -0.86
C GLY A 12 10.80 -5.78 -0.77
N ASN A 13 10.11 -5.45 0.31
CA ASN A 13 8.76 -5.89 0.64
C ASN A 13 7.79 -4.71 0.82
N ILE A 14 8.00 -3.61 0.06
CA ILE A 14 7.06 -2.48 0.06
C ILE A 14 5.65 -2.93 -0.29
N GLY A 15 4.64 -2.36 0.35
CA GLY A 15 3.23 -2.72 0.10
C GLY A 15 2.85 -4.16 0.48
N SER A 16 3.77 -4.97 1.01
CA SER A 16 3.49 -6.31 1.49
C SER A 16 3.19 -6.32 3.00
N PRO A 17 2.25 -7.16 3.48
CA PRO A 17 2.03 -7.32 4.92
C PRO A 17 3.25 -7.92 5.63
N LEU A 18 3.79 -7.19 6.62
CA LEU A 18 4.97 -7.58 7.37
C LEU A 18 4.69 -7.64 8.87
N SER A 19 5.29 -8.63 9.54
CA SER A 19 5.40 -8.64 11.00
C SER A 19 6.87 -8.52 11.40
N THR A 20 7.13 -7.87 12.53
CA THR A 20 8.48 -7.74 13.11
C THR A 20 9.14 -9.10 13.31
N LYS A 21 8.34 -10.10 13.69
CA LYS A 21 8.75 -11.51 13.76
C LYS A 21 9.18 -12.07 12.41
N LYS A 22 8.38 -11.88 11.34
CA LYS A 22 8.73 -12.36 9.99
C LYS A 22 10.07 -11.77 9.52
N ILE A 23 10.30 -10.49 9.77
CA ILE A 23 11.57 -9.83 9.45
C ILE A 23 12.71 -10.48 10.23
N ALA A 24 12.57 -10.65 11.55
CA ALA A 24 13.60 -11.26 12.40
C ALA A 24 13.90 -12.72 12.00
N ASP A 25 12.87 -13.51 11.72
CA ASP A 25 12.97 -14.89 11.29
C ASP A 25 13.72 -14.98 9.94
N THR A 26 13.39 -14.14 8.96
CA THR A 26 14.09 -14.11 7.67
C THR A 26 15.54 -13.64 7.79
N MET A 27 15.81 -12.59 8.58
CA MET A 27 17.19 -12.17 8.84
C MET A 27 18.01 -13.30 9.49
N THR A 28 17.39 -14.05 10.43
CA THR A 28 18.04 -15.17 11.10
C THR A 28 18.30 -16.34 10.14
N SER A 29 17.35 -16.66 9.23
CA SER A 29 17.57 -17.68 8.20
C SER A 29 18.69 -17.32 7.23
N ASP A 30 18.87 -16.03 6.96
CA ASP A 30 19.94 -15.49 6.11
C ASP A 30 21.30 -15.40 6.85
N GLY A 31 21.42 -16.03 8.02
CA GLY A 31 22.64 -16.05 8.83
C GLY A 31 22.90 -14.77 9.62
N ARG A 32 21.94 -13.84 9.68
CA ARG A 32 22.04 -12.56 10.39
C ARG A 32 21.11 -12.55 11.60
N LYS A 33 21.47 -13.31 12.64
CA LYS A 33 20.66 -13.41 13.87
C LYS A 33 20.35 -12.02 14.46
N ILE A 34 19.08 -11.75 14.64
CA ILE A 34 18.53 -10.51 15.21
C ILE A 34 17.28 -10.85 16.02
N ASP A 35 17.06 -10.17 17.13
CA ASP A 35 15.83 -10.31 17.89
C ASP A 35 14.74 -9.33 17.41
N VAL A 36 13.48 -9.65 17.73
CA VAL A 36 12.31 -8.86 17.32
C VAL A 36 12.34 -7.43 17.87
N LYS A 37 12.84 -7.20 19.08
CA LYS A 37 12.91 -5.85 19.69
C LYS A 37 13.89 -4.96 18.93
N THR A 38 15.00 -5.55 18.47
CA THR A 38 15.99 -4.84 17.65
C THR A 38 15.40 -4.48 16.28
N VAL A 39 14.62 -5.37 15.65
CA VAL A 39 13.88 -5.05 14.42
C VAL A 39 12.91 -3.89 14.66
N GLU A 40 12.09 -3.95 15.71
CA GLU A 40 11.15 -2.88 16.08
C GLU A 40 11.84 -1.53 16.27
N LYS A 41 13.01 -1.53 16.93
CA LYS A 41 13.82 -0.32 17.11
C LYS A 41 14.27 0.27 15.78
N TYR A 42 14.72 -0.56 14.84
CA TYR A 42 15.13 -0.08 13.52
C TYR A 42 13.96 0.43 12.69
N LEU A 43 12.81 -0.28 12.67
CA LEU A 43 11.61 0.21 11.99
C LEU A 43 11.16 1.55 12.57
N ARG A 44 11.15 1.69 13.90
CA ARG A 44 10.83 2.96 14.56
C ARG A 44 11.78 4.08 14.14
N ALA A 45 13.08 3.84 14.15
CA ALA A 45 14.06 4.83 13.73
C ALA A 45 13.87 5.24 12.25
N LEU A 46 13.54 4.29 11.36
CA LEU A 46 13.26 4.57 9.95
C LEU A 46 11.96 5.39 9.77
N MET A 47 10.94 5.16 10.61
CA MET A 47 9.71 5.94 10.62
C MET A 47 9.92 7.36 11.18
N GLU A 48 10.61 7.49 12.32
CA GLU A 48 10.92 8.78 12.95
C GLU A 48 11.84 9.65 12.09
N SER A 49 12.62 9.04 11.18
CA SER A 49 13.43 9.72 10.18
C SER A 49 12.73 9.93 8.83
N PHE A 50 11.44 9.58 8.72
CA PHE A 50 10.63 9.71 7.50
C PHE A 50 11.17 8.95 6.28
N ILE A 51 11.97 7.91 6.49
CA ILE A 51 12.49 7.05 5.42
C ILE A 51 11.41 6.05 4.97
N ILE A 52 10.61 5.57 5.92
CA ILE A 52 9.46 4.71 5.66
C ILE A 52 8.23 5.24 6.38
N TYR A 53 7.07 4.91 5.84
CA TYR A 53 5.76 5.21 6.40
C TYR A 53 5.02 3.91 6.64
N GLN A 54 4.41 3.79 7.81
CA GLN A 54 3.57 2.66 8.18
C GLN A 54 2.13 2.95 7.79
N ALA A 55 1.53 2.05 7.02
CA ALA A 55 0.10 2.11 6.72
C ALA A 55 -0.65 1.20 7.71
N ILE A 56 -1.48 1.81 8.54
CA ILE A 56 -2.27 1.11 9.55
C ILE A 56 -3.40 0.35 8.85
N ARG A 57 -3.68 -0.87 9.31
CA ARG A 57 -4.77 -1.68 8.78
C ARG A 57 -6.09 -1.38 9.48
N TYR A 58 -7.16 -1.31 8.70
CA TYR A 58 -8.49 -0.97 9.16
C TYR A 58 -9.51 -2.01 8.68
N ASN A 59 -10.28 -2.57 9.62
CA ASN A 59 -11.40 -3.44 9.28
C ASN A 59 -12.60 -2.58 8.87
N VAL A 60 -12.93 -2.58 7.59
CA VAL A 60 -13.98 -1.74 6.98
C VAL A 60 -15.35 -2.06 7.58
N LYS A 61 -15.65 -3.35 7.76
CA LYS A 61 -16.95 -3.83 8.27
C LYS A 61 -17.11 -3.63 9.78
N GLY A 62 -16.05 -3.96 10.53
CA GLY A 62 -16.04 -3.86 12.00
C GLY A 62 -15.68 -2.48 12.53
N LYS A 63 -15.29 -1.55 11.66
CA LYS A 63 -14.85 -0.19 11.99
C LYS A 63 -13.80 -0.14 13.10
N GLN A 64 -12.77 -0.99 12.97
CA GLN A 64 -11.74 -1.16 13.99
C GLN A 64 -10.34 -1.24 13.39
N TYR A 65 -9.36 -0.68 14.09
CA TYR A 65 -7.95 -0.80 13.73
C TYR A 65 -7.44 -2.22 14.02
N LEU A 66 -6.66 -2.76 13.09
CA LEU A 66 -5.99 -4.05 13.23
C LEU A 66 -4.56 -3.82 13.70
N LYS A 67 -4.14 -4.54 14.74
CA LYS A 67 -2.84 -4.35 15.42
C LYS A 67 -1.67 -5.12 14.80
N THR A 68 -1.89 -5.83 13.68
CA THR A 68 -0.88 -6.75 13.13
C THR A 68 -0.82 -6.70 11.61
N LEU A 69 0.35 -7.10 11.09
CA LEU A 69 0.64 -7.24 9.66
C LEU A 69 0.57 -5.91 8.91
N GLU A 70 1.26 -4.91 9.41
CA GLU A 70 1.31 -3.58 8.80
C GLU A 70 2.01 -3.64 7.43
N LYS A 71 1.64 -2.71 6.55
CA LYS A 71 2.39 -2.44 5.32
C LYS A 71 3.30 -1.26 5.54
N TYR A 72 4.45 -1.28 4.87
CA TYR A 72 5.41 -0.17 4.88
C TYR A 72 5.61 0.34 3.46
N TYR A 73 5.61 1.65 3.31
CA TYR A 73 5.87 2.37 2.06
C TYR A 73 7.10 3.26 2.24
N VAL A 74 7.94 3.35 1.21
CA VAL A 74 9.19 4.10 1.24
C VAL A 74 8.93 5.53 0.77
N VAL A 75 9.63 6.50 1.35
CA VAL A 75 9.48 7.92 1.01
C VAL A 75 9.79 8.25 -0.46
N ASP A 76 10.70 7.48 -1.05
CA ASP A 76 11.23 7.72 -2.38
C ASP A 76 11.63 6.40 -3.07
N ILE A 77 11.09 6.16 -4.26
CA ILE A 77 11.37 4.94 -5.04
C ILE A 77 12.81 4.90 -5.57
N GLY A 78 13.43 6.06 -5.79
CA GLY A 78 14.84 6.20 -6.09
C GLY A 78 15.73 5.70 -4.95
N MET A 79 15.41 5.99 -3.69
CA MET A 79 16.13 5.40 -2.54
C MET A 79 16.06 3.87 -2.54
N ARG A 80 14.88 3.33 -2.86
CA ARG A 80 14.69 1.89 -3.01
C ARG A 80 15.57 1.33 -4.13
N TYR A 81 15.58 1.98 -5.28
CA TYR A 81 16.40 1.59 -6.43
C TYR A 81 17.90 1.67 -6.14
N MET A 82 18.38 2.72 -5.46
CA MET A 82 19.77 2.84 -5.05
C MET A 82 20.21 1.69 -4.15
N LEU A 83 19.32 1.22 -3.28
CA LEU A 83 19.63 0.16 -2.34
C LEU A 83 19.53 -1.23 -3.01
N LEU A 84 18.46 -1.51 -3.75
CA LEU A 84 18.14 -2.87 -4.24
C LEU A 84 18.46 -3.10 -5.72
N GLY A 85 18.77 -2.04 -6.47
CA GLY A 85 18.91 -2.06 -7.93
C GLY A 85 17.56 -2.17 -8.65
N SER A 86 17.62 -2.48 -9.95
CA SER A 86 16.47 -2.65 -10.85
C SER A 86 15.82 -4.03 -10.79
N ARG A 87 16.16 -4.88 -9.81
CA ARG A 87 15.65 -6.26 -9.75
C ARG A 87 14.12 -6.27 -9.73
N SER A 88 13.54 -7.27 -10.41
CA SER A 88 12.11 -7.53 -10.66
C SER A 88 11.18 -7.07 -9.53
N THR A 89 10.90 -5.78 -9.52
CA THR A 89 9.98 -5.18 -8.56
C THR A 89 8.66 -5.11 -9.27
N ASP A 90 7.62 -5.60 -8.60
CA ASP A 90 6.28 -5.50 -9.10
C ASP A 90 5.93 -4.01 -9.31
N VAL A 91 5.62 -3.65 -10.56
CA VAL A 91 5.17 -2.31 -10.93
C VAL A 91 3.94 -1.92 -10.10
N GLY A 92 3.08 -2.89 -9.75
CA GLY A 92 1.93 -2.69 -8.87
C GLY A 92 2.33 -2.13 -7.51
N HIS A 93 3.30 -2.75 -6.83
CA HIS A 93 3.75 -2.26 -5.51
C HIS A 93 4.46 -0.90 -5.56
N ILE A 94 5.17 -0.60 -6.65
CA ILE A 94 5.73 0.75 -6.85
C ILE A 94 4.59 1.76 -7.01
N LEU A 95 3.59 1.43 -7.81
CA LEU A 95 2.44 2.31 -8.05
C LEU A 95 1.63 2.51 -6.77
N GLU A 96 1.37 1.45 -6.00
CA GLU A 96 0.76 1.54 -4.67
C GLU A 96 1.52 2.52 -3.77
N ASN A 97 2.85 2.42 -3.72
CA ASN A 97 3.67 3.33 -2.91
C ASN A 97 3.53 4.78 -3.39
N VAL A 98 3.49 5.03 -4.70
CA VAL A 98 3.29 6.37 -5.25
C VAL A 98 1.92 6.93 -4.86
N VAL A 99 0.86 6.13 -5.04
CA VAL A 99 -0.50 6.51 -4.65
C VAL A 99 -0.60 6.77 -3.14
N TYR A 100 -0.02 5.90 -2.32
CA TYR A 100 0.00 6.08 -0.86
C TYR A 100 0.64 7.41 -0.45
N LEU A 101 1.82 7.73 -0.99
CA LEU A 101 2.50 8.99 -0.70
C LEU A 101 1.69 10.19 -1.19
N GLU A 102 1.04 10.09 -2.34
CA GLU A 102 0.17 11.16 -2.84
C GLU A 102 -1.03 11.38 -1.92
N LEU A 103 -1.69 10.32 -1.47
CA LEU A 103 -2.81 10.44 -0.54
C LEU A 103 -2.38 11.14 0.77
N LEU A 104 -1.19 10.80 1.30
CA LEU A 104 -0.63 11.52 2.46
C LEU A 104 -0.34 12.99 2.16
N ARG A 105 0.19 13.31 0.98
CA ARG A 105 0.50 14.71 0.57
C ARG A 105 -0.76 15.56 0.40
N ARG A 106 -1.87 14.94 -0.01
CA ARG A 106 -3.20 15.58 -0.05
C ARG A 106 -3.81 15.78 1.34
N GLY A 107 -3.16 15.32 2.40
CA GLY A 107 -3.56 15.55 3.79
C GLY A 107 -4.49 14.48 4.35
N TYR A 108 -4.70 13.37 3.65
CA TYR A 108 -5.61 12.32 4.10
C TYR A 108 -5.00 11.44 5.19
N GLU A 109 -5.84 10.96 6.11
CA GLU A 109 -5.52 9.79 6.93
C GLU A 109 -5.72 8.53 6.08
N VAL A 110 -4.63 7.81 5.82
CA VAL A 110 -4.61 6.66 4.89
C VAL A 110 -4.47 5.35 5.65
N TYR A 111 -5.37 4.41 5.36
CA TYR A 111 -5.39 3.07 5.95
C TYR A 111 -5.41 2.00 4.87
N VAL A 112 -4.91 0.82 5.18
CA VAL A 112 -5.12 -0.38 4.33
C VAL A 112 -6.40 -1.05 4.81
N GLY A 113 -7.40 -1.16 3.93
CA GLY A 113 -8.70 -1.71 4.28
C GLY A 113 -8.71 -3.23 4.30
N LYS A 114 -9.48 -3.82 5.20
CA LYS A 114 -9.83 -5.24 5.21
C LYS A 114 -11.35 -5.40 5.21
N ILE A 115 -11.86 -6.15 4.23
CA ILE A 115 -13.28 -6.48 4.06
C ILE A 115 -13.41 -8.00 3.94
N ASP A 116 -13.95 -8.64 4.97
CA ASP A 116 -13.87 -10.10 5.17
C ASP A 116 -12.40 -10.58 5.05
N ASP A 117 -12.08 -11.39 4.05
CA ASP A 117 -10.74 -11.90 3.74
C ASP A 117 -10.04 -11.13 2.60
N LEU A 118 -10.69 -10.11 2.04
CA LEU A 118 -10.14 -9.30 0.96
C LEU A 118 -9.51 -8.02 1.51
N GLU A 119 -8.52 -7.51 0.80
CA GLU A 119 -7.84 -6.26 1.09
C GLU A 119 -8.35 -5.17 0.14
N VAL A 120 -8.53 -3.96 0.69
CA VAL A 120 -8.63 -2.73 -0.08
C VAL A 120 -7.31 -2.01 0.11
N ASP A 121 -6.63 -1.64 -0.98
CA ASP A 121 -5.27 -1.11 -0.93
C ASP A 121 -5.23 0.12 -0.04
N PHE A 122 -6.13 1.08 -0.28
CA PHE A 122 -6.24 2.28 0.54
C PHE A 122 -7.68 2.66 0.86
N VAL A 123 -7.87 3.13 2.08
CA VAL A 123 -9.06 3.81 2.57
C VAL A 123 -8.61 5.14 3.15
N THR A 124 -9.13 6.24 2.61
CA THR A 124 -8.96 7.55 3.23
C THR A 124 -10.13 7.83 4.14
N MET A 125 -9.87 8.44 5.30
CA MET A 125 -10.93 8.82 6.22
C MET A 125 -10.79 10.27 6.67
N GLU A 126 -11.82 11.05 6.36
CA GLU A 126 -12.12 12.32 7.02
C GLU A 126 -13.55 12.29 7.55
N PRO A 127 -13.93 13.16 8.52
CA PRO A 127 -15.26 13.16 9.13
C PRO A 127 -16.46 13.17 8.16
N LYS A 128 -16.26 13.56 6.89
CA LYS A 128 -17.31 13.58 5.84
C LYS A 128 -16.88 13.01 4.49
N LYS A 129 -15.65 12.51 4.36
CA LYS A 129 -15.10 12.04 3.09
C LYS A 129 -14.33 10.76 3.35
N THR A 130 -14.98 9.63 3.13
CA THR A 130 -14.31 8.35 3.00
C THR A 130 -14.21 8.03 1.52
N VAL A 131 -13.05 7.55 1.06
CA VAL A 131 -12.86 7.06 -0.31
C VAL A 131 -12.04 5.78 -0.28
N TYR A 132 -12.44 4.80 -1.08
CA TYR A 132 -11.77 3.52 -1.24
C TYR A 132 -11.02 3.47 -2.56
N TYR A 133 -9.79 2.95 -2.54
CA TYR A 133 -8.92 2.88 -3.69
C TYR A 133 -8.38 1.45 -3.85
N GLN A 134 -8.48 0.93 -5.07
CA GLN A 134 -7.59 -0.12 -5.58
C GLN A 134 -6.57 0.46 -6.54
N VAL A 135 -5.38 -0.13 -6.57
CA VAL A 135 -4.29 0.29 -7.44
C VAL A 135 -3.76 -0.91 -8.20
N ALA A 136 -3.73 -0.82 -9.52
CA ALA A 136 -3.19 -1.87 -10.37
C ALA A 136 -2.42 -1.27 -11.54
N ALA A 137 -1.34 -1.90 -11.99
CA ALA A 137 -0.64 -1.44 -13.18
C ALA A 137 -1.57 -1.47 -14.42
N SER A 138 -2.36 -2.53 -14.58
CA SER A 138 -3.37 -2.66 -15.63
C SER A 138 -4.51 -3.56 -15.17
N VAL A 139 -5.73 -3.28 -15.62
CA VAL A 139 -6.91 -4.15 -15.44
C VAL A 139 -7.50 -4.59 -16.78
N ARG A 140 -6.73 -4.53 -17.87
CA ARG A 140 -7.17 -5.00 -19.20
C ARG A 140 -7.43 -6.50 -19.25
N ASP A 141 -6.73 -7.26 -18.42
CA ASP A 141 -7.03 -8.65 -18.19
C ASP A 141 -8.27 -8.79 -17.28
N GLU A 142 -9.29 -9.51 -17.75
CA GLU A 142 -10.55 -9.66 -17.01
C GLU A 142 -10.37 -10.31 -15.63
N THR A 143 -9.39 -11.20 -15.47
CA THR A 143 -9.16 -11.87 -14.18
C THR A 143 -8.60 -10.89 -13.17
N THR A 144 -7.73 -9.99 -13.63
CA THR A 144 -7.18 -8.88 -12.85
C THR A 144 -8.29 -7.88 -12.50
N LEU A 145 -9.11 -7.47 -13.47
CA LEU A 145 -10.23 -6.57 -13.21
C LEU A 145 -11.20 -7.13 -12.16
N LYS A 146 -11.60 -8.40 -12.28
CA LYS A 146 -12.49 -9.06 -11.31
C LYS A 146 -11.87 -9.11 -9.93
N ARG A 147 -10.55 -9.36 -9.83
CA ARG A 147 -9.81 -9.37 -8.57
C ARG A 147 -9.81 -7.99 -7.90
N GLU A 148 -9.58 -6.92 -8.67
CA GLU A 148 -9.57 -5.55 -8.13
C GLU A 148 -10.99 -5.05 -7.78
N LEU A 149 -12.02 -5.43 -8.53
CA LEU A 149 -13.40 -5.03 -8.21
C LEU A 149 -13.93 -5.71 -6.95
N ALA A 150 -13.56 -6.98 -6.71
CA ALA A 150 -14.12 -7.81 -5.65
C ALA A 150 -14.14 -7.18 -4.24
N PRO A 151 -13.04 -6.60 -3.71
CA PRO A 151 -13.07 -5.97 -2.39
C PRO A 151 -14.00 -4.75 -2.36
N LEU A 152 -14.00 -3.92 -3.40
CA LEU A 152 -14.81 -2.70 -3.47
C LEU A 152 -16.30 -3.00 -3.59
N GLN A 153 -16.69 -4.02 -4.36
CA GLN A 153 -18.09 -4.46 -4.51
C GLN A 153 -18.69 -5.01 -3.21
N LYS A 154 -17.87 -5.51 -2.28
CA LYS A 154 -18.33 -5.96 -0.96
C LYS A 154 -18.65 -4.83 0.01
N ILE A 155 -18.24 -3.60 -0.30
CA ILE A 155 -18.48 -2.44 0.55
C ILE A 155 -19.85 -1.87 0.22
N THR A 156 -20.79 -1.99 1.15
CA THR A 156 -22.21 -1.66 0.94
C THR A 156 -22.57 -0.21 1.24
N ASP A 157 -21.60 0.63 1.59
CA ASP A 157 -21.83 2.07 1.76
C ASP A 157 -21.83 2.81 0.41
N HIS A 158 -22.20 4.10 0.47
CA HIS A 158 -22.28 4.97 -0.71
C HIS A 158 -21.05 5.87 -0.89
N TYR A 159 -19.95 5.60 -0.20
CA TYR A 159 -18.74 6.39 -0.37
C TYR A 159 -18.08 6.08 -1.73
N PRO A 160 -17.36 7.06 -2.33
CA PRO A 160 -16.66 6.87 -3.59
C PRO A 160 -15.67 5.70 -3.57
N LYS A 161 -15.60 4.97 -4.68
CA LYS A 161 -14.75 3.79 -4.88
C LYS A 161 -14.03 3.96 -6.21
N LEU A 162 -12.70 3.86 -6.19
CA LEU A 162 -11.83 4.12 -7.33
C LEU A 162 -10.91 2.93 -7.59
N ILE A 163 -10.69 2.63 -8.87
CA ILE A 163 -9.58 1.79 -9.34
C ILE A 163 -8.64 2.69 -10.13
N LEU A 164 -7.43 2.90 -9.61
CA LEU A 164 -6.39 3.70 -10.26
C LEU A 164 -5.48 2.77 -11.06
N THR A 165 -5.37 3.00 -12.37
CA THR A 165 -4.52 2.19 -13.26
C THR A 165 -3.62 3.00 -14.17
N LEU A 166 -2.57 2.39 -14.72
CA LEU A 166 -1.76 3.01 -15.79
C LEU A 166 -2.38 2.82 -17.18
N ASP A 167 -3.58 2.23 -17.27
CA ASP A 167 -4.24 2.05 -18.55
C ASP A 167 -4.66 3.41 -19.13
N GLU A 168 -4.33 3.67 -20.39
CA GLU A 168 -4.73 4.87 -21.13
C GLU A 168 -6.14 4.73 -21.76
N ASP A 169 -6.92 3.77 -21.27
CA ASP A 169 -8.29 3.57 -21.71
C ASP A 169 -9.18 4.70 -21.16
N PRO A 170 -10.30 5.05 -21.82
CA PRO A 170 -11.28 5.97 -21.25
C PRO A 170 -11.77 5.53 -19.87
N GLU A 171 -12.19 6.48 -19.05
CA GLU A 171 -12.79 6.16 -17.75
C GLU A 171 -13.95 5.18 -17.93
N ALA A 172 -14.04 4.25 -16.98
CA ALA A 172 -15.10 3.25 -16.94
C ALA A 172 -15.77 3.27 -15.56
N ASP A 173 -17.05 2.91 -15.53
CA ASP A 173 -17.81 2.73 -14.29
C ASP A 173 -18.30 1.28 -14.21
N TYR A 174 -18.10 0.68 -13.03
CA TYR A 174 -18.53 -0.67 -12.70
C TYR A 174 -19.39 -0.61 -11.44
N ASP A 175 -20.70 -0.39 -11.63
CA ASP A 175 -21.69 -0.29 -10.55
C ASP A 175 -21.32 0.78 -9.49
N GLY A 176 -20.86 1.95 -9.95
CA GLY A 176 -20.43 3.06 -9.09
C GLY A 176 -18.97 2.99 -8.63
N ILE A 177 -18.20 2.00 -9.10
CA ILE A 177 -16.75 1.95 -8.96
C ILE A 177 -16.12 2.53 -10.23
N ARG A 178 -15.46 3.69 -10.11
CA ARG A 178 -14.83 4.35 -11.26
C ARG A 178 -13.41 3.85 -11.46
N ARG A 179 -13.07 3.46 -12.69
CA ARG A 179 -11.69 3.24 -13.13
C ARG A 179 -11.16 4.52 -13.77
N ILE A 180 -10.03 5.01 -13.25
CA ILE A 180 -9.40 6.26 -13.68
C ILE A 180 -7.92 6.01 -13.94
N ASN A 181 -7.36 6.70 -14.93
CA ASN A 181 -5.92 6.73 -15.13
C ASN A 181 -5.22 7.40 -13.94
N VAL A 182 -4.25 6.71 -13.35
CA VAL A 182 -3.53 7.15 -12.16
C VAL A 182 -2.68 8.39 -12.41
N LEU A 183 -2.16 8.58 -13.63
CA LEU A 183 -1.37 9.78 -13.97
C LEU A 183 -2.25 11.02 -14.00
N ASP A 184 -3.44 10.92 -14.61
CA ASP A 184 -4.42 12.01 -14.61
C ASP A 184 -4.89 12.36 -13.19
N TRP A 185 -5.09 11.34 -12.36
CA TRP A 185 -5.41 11.52 -10.94
C TRP A 185 -4.27 12.23 -10.19
N LEU A 186 -3.01 11.84 -10.43
CA LEU A 186 -1.84 12.45 -9.79
C LEU A 186 -1.70 13.95 -10.12
N VAL A 187 -2.06 14.38 -11.33
CA VAL A 187 -1.98 15.80 -11.74
C VAL A 187 -3.28 16.59 -11.51
N GLY A 188 -4.31 15.97 -10.94
CA GLY A 188 -5.55 16.64 -10.56
C GLY A 188 -6.54 16.89 -11.71
N ILE A 189 -6.44 16.18 -12.83
CA ILE A 189 -7.37 16.32 -13.96
C ILE A 189 -8.77 15.75 -13.63
N ASN A 190 -8.82 14.76 -12.73
CA ASN A 190 -10.03 13.99 -12.40
C ASN A 190 -10.46 14.11 -10.91
N GLU A 191 -10.07 15.18 -10.21
CA GLU A 191 -10.48 15.47 -8.82
C GLU A 191 -11.89 16.08 -8.68
#